data_AF-D4E0N2-F1
#
_entry.id   AF-D4E0N2-F1
#
_cell.length_a   1.000
_cell.length_b   1.000
_cell.length_c   1.000
_cell.angle_alpha   90.00
_cell.angle_beta   90.00
_cell.angle_gamma   90.00
#
_symmetry.space_group_name_H-M   'P 1'
#
loop_
_entity.id
_entity.type
_entity.pdbx_description
1 polymer ?
#
loop_
_entity_poly.entity_id
_entity_poly.type
_entity_poly.pdbx_seq_one_letter_code
_entity_poly.pdbx_strand_id
1 'polypeptide(L)'
;KQFPFWSESTVKRALLSLEKQGMVISANYNRDPRDQSKWYSINYGALDVLEQQQKRVNDASGQFDPMEQTNMTRCNEPTCHDARGQDEPLRQVNMTRPLPETTTENTQEITAENKTLGAQADASTPARSAKREYSPEFETAWLAYPKRAGGNPKPSAYKAWNARLHEGVTSETLLAGVKRYAAFVVATGKLGSEYVKQAATFFGPDRHFEEIWQAPAVSGGARHTQPPVSGFEGQNYGESGCNW
;
A
#
# COMPACT_ATOMS: atom_id res chain seq x y z
N LYS A 1 11.07 25.16 20.12
CA LYS A 1 10.31 24.49 19.02
C LYS A 1 8.86 24.95 19.11
N GLN A 2 8.23 25.41 18.03
CA GLN A 2 6.83 25.91 18.06
C GLN A 2 5.77 24.80 17.97
N PHE A 3 6.12 23.65 17.38
CA PHE A 3 5.23 22.48 17.29
C PHE A 3 5.91 21.28 17.96
N PRO A 4 5.78 21.12 19.30
CA PRO A 4 6.48 20.06 20.03
C PRO A 4 5.96 18.65 19.72
N PHE A 5 4.74 18.52 19.17
CA PHE A 5 4.07 17.26 18.88
C PHE A 5 4.06 16.87 17.39
N TRP A 6 4.55 17.72 16.49
CA TRP A 6 4.59 17.43 15.06
C TRP A 6 6.00 17.32 14.53
N SER A 7 6.23 16.31 13.68
CA SER A 7 7.44 16.22 12.87
C SER A 7 7.47 17.32 11.81
N GLU A 8 8.66 17.70 11.34
CA GLU A 8 8.82 18.68 10.26
C GLU A 8 8.05 18.27 8.99
N SER A 9 8.04 16.98 8.67
CA SER A 9 7.30 16.42 7.53
C SER A 9 5.79 16.65 7.68
N THR A 10 5.26 16.53 8.90
CA THR A 10 3.85 16.80 9.20
C THR A 10 3.52 18.28 9.03
N VAL A 11 4.36 19.17 9.55
CA VAL A 11 4.19 20.63 9.41
C VAL A 11 4.24 21.04 7.94
N LYS A 12 5.23 20.54 7.18
CA LYS A 12 5.35 20.80 5.73
C LYS A 12 4.11 20.34 4.98
N ARG A 13 3.59 19.15 5.27
CA ARG A 13 2.38 18.61 4.64
C ARG A 13 1.15 19.48 4.95
N ALA A 14 0.98 19.90 6.20
CA ALA A 14 -0.13 20.75 6.61
C ALA A 14 -0.09 22.11 5.90
N LEU A 15 1.06 22.77 5.86
CA LEU A 15 1.24 24.05 5.17
C LEU A 15 0.95 23.95 3.67
N LEU A 16 1.41 22.89 2.99
CA LEU A 16 1.10 22.65 1.58
C LEU A 16 -0.41 22.46 1.33
N SER A 17 -1.11 21.80 2.26
CA SER A 17 -2.57 21.65 2.17
C SER A 17 -3.29 22.99 2.30
N LEU A 18 -2.85 23.84 3.22
CA LEU A 18 -3.41 25.18 3.43
C LEU A 18 -3.11 26.13 2.27
N GLU A 19 -1.93 26.04 1.67
CA GLU A 19 -1.56 26.77 0.45
C GLU A 19 -2.49 26.38 -0.71
N LYS A 20 -2.74 25.09 -0.89
CA LYS A 20 -3.66 24.59 -1.94
C LYS A 20 -5.09 25.09 -1.74
N GLN A 21 -5.52 25.24 -0.49
CA GLN A 21 -6.84 25.77 -0.14
C GLN A 21 -6.92 27.31 -0.19
N GLY A 22 -5.80 28.00 -0.46
CA GLY A 22 -5.74 29.47 -0.52
C GLY A 22 -5.82 30.17 0.85
N MET A 23 -5.74 29.40 1.94
CA MET A 23 -5.87 29.91 3.32
C MET A 23 -4.58 30.56 3.83
N VAL A 24 -3.44 30.17 3.25
CA VAL A 24 -2.13 30.69 3.58
C VAL A 24 -1.44 31.11 2.29
N ILE A 25 -0.87 32.30 2.27
CA ILE A 25 -0.08 32.85 1.16
C ILE A 25 1.38 32.47 1.40
N SER A 26 2.04 31.93 0.38
CA SER A 26 3.46 31.61 0.44
C SER A 26 4.27 32.54 -0.47
N ALA A 27 5.46 32.92 -0.02
CA ALA A 27 6.40 33.75 -0.78
C ALA A 27 7.85 33.39 -0.44
N ASN A 28 8.77 33.73 -1.35
CA ASN A 28 10.19 33.64 -1.10
C ASN A 28 10.76 35.06 -0.99
N TYR A 29 11.25 35.41 0.20
CA TYR A 29 11.85 36.73 0.48
C TYR A 29 13.35 36.64 0.74
N ASN A 30 13.96 35.49 0.44
CA ASN A 30 15.35 35.23 0.75
C ASN A 30 16.24 35.92 -0.31
N ARG A 31 17.26 36.64 0.17
CA ARG A 31 18.21 37.37 -0.70
C ARG A 31 19.18 36.44 -1.42
N ASP A 32 19.54 35.33 -0.78
CA ASP A 32 20.42 34.33 -1.34
C ASP A 32 19.65 33.26 -2.12
N PRO A 33 20.04 32.93 -3.37
CA PRO A 33 19.36 31.92 -4.18
C PRO A 33 19.55 30.48 -3.67
N ARG A 34 20.52 30.28 -2.76
CA ARG A 34 20.78 28.98 -2.12
C ARG A 34 19.81 28.69 -0.98
N ASP A 35 19.23 29.73 -0.39
CA ASP A 35 18.27 29.58 0.68
C ASP A 35 16.88 29.32 0.09
N GLN A 36 16.38 28.12 0.34
CA GLN A 36 15.09 27.63 -0.15
C GLN A 36 13.97 27.78 0.90
N SER A 37 14.20 28.60 1.93
CA SER A 37 13.19 28.89 2.94
C SER A 37 11.99 29.59 2.32
N LYS A 38 10.79 29.14 2.72
CA LYS A 38 9.53 29.76 2.32
C LYS A 38 8.92 30.51 3.49
N TRP A 39 8.41 31.69 3.21
CA TRP A 39 7.66 32.52 4.15
C TRP A 39 6.17 32.31 3.93
N TYR A 40 5.43 32.23 5.03
CA TYR A 40 3.99 32.00 5.02
C TYR A 40 3.28 33.11 5.79
N SER A 41 2.17 33.60 5.24
CA SER A 41 1.27 34.54 5.91
C SER A 41 -0.17 34.06 5.82
N ILE A 42 -0.98 34.40 6.82
CA ILE A 42 -2.38 34.01 6.87
C ILE A 42 -3.17 34.86 5.86
N ASN A 43 -4.01 34.23 5.03
CA ASN A 43 -4.91 34.93 4.13
C ASN A 43 -6.20 35.32 4.87
N TYR A 44 -6.23 36.55 5.39
CA TYR A 44 -7.40 37.07 6.10
C TYR A 44 -8.65 37.22 5.23
N GLY A 45 -8.50 37.45 3.92
CA GLY A 45 -9.65 37.53 3.00
C GLY A 45 -10.36 36.19 2.83
N ALA A 46 -9.59 35.09 2.77
CA ALA A 46 -10.17 33.75 2.73
C ALA A 46 -10.84 33.35 4.06
N LEU A 47 -10.32 33.84 5.20
CA LEU A 47 -10.92 33.63 6.51
C LEU A 47 -12.30 34.29 6.65
N ASP A 48 -12.47 35.52 6.16
CA ASP A 48 -13.75 36.23 6.21
C ASP A 48 -14.85 35.50 5.41
N VAL A 49 -14.51 34.95 4.24
CA VAL A 49 -15.44 34.15 3.43
C VAL A 49 -15.85 32.86 4.16
N LEU A 50 -14.92 32.20 4.85
CA LEU A 50 -15.25 31.00 5.66
C LEU A 50 -16.13 31.35 6.85
N GLU A 51 -15.89 32.47 7.52
CA GLU A 51 -16.74 32.93 8.63
C GLU A 51 -18.18 33.19 8.15
N GLN A 52 -18.33 33.82 6.98
CA GLN A 52 -19.63 34.07 6.37
C GLN A 52 -20.32 32.78 5.92
N GLN A 53 -19.59 31.81 5.35
CA GLN A 53 -20.15 30.49 5.03
C GLN A 53 -20.66 29.77 6.28
N GLN A 54 -19.94 29.83 7.40
CA GLN A 54 -20.35 29.21 8.67
C GLN A 54 -21.61 29.88 9.25
N LYS A 55 -21.73 31.21 9.17
CA LYS A 55 -22.95 31.93 9.60
C LYS A 55 -24.16 31.57 8.73
N ARG A 56 -23.98 31.41 7.41
CA ARG A 56 -25.08 31.02 6.50
C ARG A 56 -25.65 29.63 6.73
N VAL A 57 -24.88 28.70 7.32
CA VAL A 57 -25.41 27.37 7.69
C VAL A 57 -26.15 27.40 9.03
N ASN A 58 -25.84 28.36 9.91
CA ASN A 58 -26.50 28.52 11.20
C ASN A 58 -27.84 29.28 11.11
N ASP A 59 -28.04 30.07 10.05
CA ASP A 59 -29.31 30.76 9.79
C ASP A 59 -30.36 29.85 9.11
N ALA A 60 -29.98 28.63 8.71
CA ALA A 60 -30.91 27.59 8.26
C ALA A 60 -31.31 26.67 9.42
N SER A 61 -31.90 27.24 10.46
CA SER A 61 -32.55 26.48 11.54
C SER A 61 -33.85 25.85 11.02
N GLY A 62 -33.91 24.52 10.97
CA GLY A 62 -35.18 23.87 10.63
C GLY A 62 -35.19 22.34 10.64
N GLN A 63 -34.46 21.70 11.55
CA GLN A 63 -34.78 20.39 12.15
C GLN A 63 -33.61 19.93 13.02
N PHE A 64 -33.49 20.54 14.21
CA PHE A 64 -32.96 19.80 15.34
C PHE A 64 -34.19 19.35 16.12
N ASP A 65 -34.55 18.08 15.98
CA ASP A 65 -35.46 17.45 16.94
C ASP A 65 -34.87 17.68 18.34
N PRO A 66 -35.63 18.22 19.30
CA PRO A 66 -35.17 18.27 20.66
C PRO A 66 -34.95 16.83 21.11
N MET A 67 -33.70 16.48 21.40
CA MET A 67 -33.38 15.25 22.10
C MET A 67 -34.10 15.33 23.46
N GLU A 68 -35.24 14.66 23.56
CA GLU A 68 -35.95 14.40 24.80
C GLU A 68 -34.92 14.05 25.88
N GLN A 69 -35.00 14.75 27.02
CA GLN A 69 -34.27 14.40 28.23
C GLN A 69 -34.76 13.02 28.68
N THR A 70 -34.17 11.98 28.11
CA THR A 70 -34.36 10.62 28.55
C THR A 70 -33.67 10.51 29.90
N ASN A 71 -34.51 10.53 30.94
CA ASN A 71 -34.16 10.12 32.29
C ASN A 71 -33.29 8.87 32.21
N MET A 72 -32.00 9.00 32.56
CA MET A 72 -31.16 7.85 32.84
C MET A 72 -31.83 7.09 33.98
N THR A 73 -32.51 6.00 33.63
CA THR A 73 -33.05 5.09 34.61
C THR A 73 -31.85 4.41 35.23
N ARG A 74 -31.54 4.78 36.47
CA ARG A 74 -30.60 4.11 37.35
C ARG A 74 -30.76 2.60 37.15
N CYS A 75 -29.69 1.93 36.74
CA CYS A 75 -29.66 0.48 36.63
C CYS A 75 -30.15 -0.10 37.95
N ASN A 76 -31.32 -0.72 37.95
CA ASN A 76 -31.74 -1.52 39.09
C ASN A 76 -30.86 -2.77 39.14
N GLU A 77 -30.49 -3.08 40.38
CA GLU A 77 -29.71 -4.20 40.87
C GLU A 77 -29.75 -5.46 39.96
N PRO A 78 -28.60 -6.09 39.64
CA PRO A 78 -28.62 -7.33 38.90
C PRO A 78 -29.25 -8.42 39.78
N THR A 79 -30.45 -8.88 39.41
CA THR A 79 -31.03 -10.10 39.96
C THR A 79 -30.29 -11.30 39.37
N CYS A 80 -29.07 -11.56 39.84
CA CYS A 80 -28.41 -12.84 39.62
C CYS A 80 -29.08 -13.87 40.52
N HIS A 81 -29.77 -14.85 39.92
CA HIS A 81 -30.23 -16.03 40.64
C HIS A 81 -29.07 -17.00 40.87
N ASP A 82 -28.93 -17.42 42.12
CA ASP A 82 -27.95 -18.37 42.62
C ASP A 82 -27.96 -19.68 41.81
N ALA A 83 -26.90 -19.91 41.03
CA ALA A 83 -26.56 -21.25 40.55
C ALA A 83 -25.56 -21.88 41.52
N ARG A 84 -26.09 -22.58 42.52
CA ARG A 84 -25.30 -23.45 43.41
C ARG A 84 -24.90 -24.74 42.67
N GLY A 85 -23.60 -24.97 42.58
CA GLY A 85 -22.97 -26.29 42.70
C GLY A 85 -22.78 -27.09 41.42
N GLN A 86 -21.54 -27.21 40.97
CA GLN A 86 -20.79 -28.48 40.86
C GLN A 86 -19.29 -28.12 40.83
N ASP A 87 -18.54 -28.52 41.88
CA ASP A 87 -17.08 -28.53 41.87
C ASP A 87 -16.60 -29.70 41.00
N GLU A 88 -16.20 -29.43 39.76
CA GLU A 88 -15.37 -30.36 38.98
C GLU A 88 -13.89 -29.93 39.08
N PRO A 89 -12.96 -30.83 39.43
CA PRO A 89 -11.57 -30.46 39.63
C PRO A 89 -10.92 -30.06 38.30
N LEU A 90 -10.46 -28.80 38.23
CA LEU A 90 -9.70 -28.25 37.12
C LEU A 90 -8.49 -29.15 36.82
N ARG A 91 -8.50 -29.81 35.65
CA ARG A 91 -7.29 -30.40 35.09
C ARG A 91 -6.25 -29.30 34.90
N GLN A 92 -5.07 -29.54 35.43
CA GLN A 92 -3.92 -28.66 35.36
C GLN A 92 -3.46 -28.52 33.90
N VAL A 93 -3.95 -27.49 33.22
CA VAL A 93 -3.45 -27.09 31.90
C VAL A 93 -2.20 -26.24 32.09
N ASN A 94 -1.08 -26.75 31.56
CA ASN A 94 0.17 -26.03 31.42
C ASN A 94 -0.05 -24.77 30.58
N MET A 95 -0.14 -23.62 31.23
CA MET A 95 0.00 -22.33 30.55
C MET A 95 1.48 -22.07 30.30
N THR A 96 1.86 -21.96 29.02
CA THR A 96 3.20 -21.56 28.59
C THR A 96 3.56 -20.22 29.22
N ARG A 97 4.70 -20.20 29.91
CA ARG A 97 5.27 -19.03 30.60
C ARG A 97 5.43 -17.85 29.62
N PRO A 98 5.13 -16.60 30.02
CA PRO A 98 5.47 -15.42 29.24
C PRO A 98 6.99 -15.38 28.98
N LEU A 99 7.39 -15.08 27.74
CA LEU A 99 8.78 -14.83 27.37
C LEU A 99 9.31 -13.60 28.13
N PRO A 100 10.57 -13.61 28.60
CA PRO A 100 11.14 -12.50 29.36
C PRO A 100 11.36 -11.26 28.48
N GLU A 101 11.15 -10.09 29.09
CA GLU A 101 11.50 -8.78 28.55
C GLU A 101 13.04 -8.65 28.47
N THR A 102 13.61 -8.86 27.30
CA THR A 102 15.00 -8.46 27.03
C THR A 102 15.01 -7.08 26.39
N THR A 103 15.11 -6.06 27.26
CA THR A 103 15.67 -4.75 26.93
C THR A 103 17.04 -4.93 26.30
N THR A 104 17.25 -4.39 25.11
CA THR A 104 18.60 -4.16 24.57
C THR A 104 18.65 -2.70 24.13
N GLU A 105 19.20 -1.87 25.01
CA GLU A 105 19.80 -0.59 24.65
C GLU A 105 20.91 -0.88 23.62
N ASN A 106 20.82 -0.27 22.44
CA ASN A 106 21.98 -0.11 21.58
C ASN A 106 22.21 1.38 21.33
N THR A 107 22.89 1.98 22.30
CA THR A 107 23.63 3.23 22.18
C THR A 107 24.86 2.95 21.33
N GLN A 108 24.91 3.50 20.12
CA GLN A 108 26.17 3.77 19.43
C GLN A 108 26.21 5.24 19.07
N GLU A 109 26.89 5.95 19.97
CA GLU A 109 27.54 7.23 19.77
C GLU A 109 28.62 7.07 18.67
N ILE A 110 28.48 7.78 17.55
CA ILE A 110 29.58 8.00 16.61
C ILE A 110 29.77 9.52 16.51
N THR A 111 30.52 10.02 17.49
CA THR A 111 31.16 11.32 17.45
C THR A 111 32.49 11.14 16.71
N ALA A 112 32.58 11.61 15.47
CA ALA A 112 33.86 11.82 14.81
C ALA A 112 33.75 13.04 13.89
N GLU A 113 34.35 14.10 14.39
CA GLU A 113 34.52 15.40 13.78
C GLU A 113 35.49 15.30 12.61
N ASN A 114 35.08 15.74 11.42
CA ASN A 114 36.00 16.17 10.36
C ASN A 114 35.55 17.50 9.77
N LYS A 115 35.94 18.56 10.48
CA LYS A 115 36.16 19.91 9.96
C LYS A 115 37.27 19.86 8.91
N THR A 116 37.00 20.28 7.66
CA THR A 116 37.81 21.21 6.83
C THR A 116 37.22 21.36 5.43
N LEU A 117 36.56 22.51 5.24
CA LEU A 117 36.68 23.46 4.13
C LEU A 117 37.24 22.96 2.78
N GLY A 118 36.37 23.01 1.75
CA GLY A 118 36.67 23.73 0.50
C GLY A 118 37.20 22.92 -0.68
N ALA A 119 36.31 22.53 -1.61
CA ALA A 119 36.42 22.82 -3.04
C ALA A 119 35.20 22.27 -3.82
N GLN A 120 34.82 23.01 -4.85
CA GLN A 120 33.72 22.82 -5.82
C GLN A 120 33.77 21.45 -6.52
N ALA A 121 32.73 20.88 -7.12
CA ALA A 121 31.61 21.50 -7.83
C ALA A 121 30.37 20.59 -7.93
N ASP A 122 29.22 21.28 -7.99
CA ASP A 122 27.95 20.95 -8.65
C ASP A 122 27.25 19.61 -8.38
N ALA A 123 26.21 19.66 -7.55
CA ALA A 123 25.00 18.89 -7.82
C ALA A 123 23.81 19.84 -7.62
N SER A 124 23.54 20.63 -8.66
CA SER A 124 22.21 21.13 -8.97
C SER A 124 21.13 20.13 -8.58
N THR A 125 20.29 20.47 -7.61
CA THR A 125 18.93 19.95 -7.58
C THR A 125 18.11 20.73 -8.60
N PRO A 126 17.66 20.14 -9.73
CA PRO A 126 16.63 20.78 -10.51
C PRO A 126 15.27 20.52 -9.84
N ALA A 127 14.55 21.62 -9.73
CA ALA A 127 13.17 21.72 -9.31
C ALA A 127 12.23 20.74 -10.05
N ARG A 128 11.20 20.32 -9.31
CA ARG A 128 9.80 20.15 -9.75
C ARG A 128 9.60 19.93 -11.26
N SER A 129 9.26 18.69 -11.63
CA SER A 129 8.48 18.35 -12.82
C SER A 129 8.99 18.90 -14.17
N ALA A 130 10.27 18.70 -14.46
CA ALA A 130 10.63 18.38 -15.84
C ALA A 130 10.00 17.00 -16.14
N LYS A 131 9.27 16.86 -17.25
CA LYS A 131 8.84 15.56 -17.76
C LYS A 131 10.04 14.62 -17.66
N ARG A 132 9.97 13.58 -16.84
CA ARG A 132 11.01 12.56 -16.85
C ARG A 132 10.89 11.89 -18.21
N GLU A 133 11.66 12.35 -19.17
CA GLU A 133 11.83 11.70 -20.46
C GLU A 133 12.39 10.31 -20.12
N TYR A 134 11.56 9.28 -20.31
CA TYR A 134 12.02 7.91 -20.12
C TYR A 134 12.78 7.50 -21.37
N SER A 135 13.73 6.56 -21.25
CA SER A 135 14.38 5.98 -22.43
C SER A 135 13.30 5.42 -23.38
N PRO A 136 13.39 5.63 -24.70
CA PRO A 136 12.42 5.11 -25.68
C PRO A 136 12.29 3.58 -25.60
N GLU A 137 13.36 2.89 -25.21
CA GLU A 137 13.36 1.43 -25.03
C GLU A 137 12.48 1.03 -23.84
N PHE A 138 12.56 1.78 -22.74
CA PHE A 138 11.72 1.58 -21.57
C PHE A 138 10.26 1.90 -21.88
N GLU A 139 9.98 2.93 -22.68
CA GLU A 139 8.61 3.25 -23.10
C GLU A 139 8.01 2.13 -23.94
N THR A 140 8.80 1.56 -24.84
CA THR A 140 8.40 0.39 -25.64
C THR A 140 8.09 -0.80 -24.74
N ALA A 141 8.96 -1.09 -23.77
CA ALA A 141 8.73 -2.14 -22.78
C ALA A 141 7.48 -1.86 -21.92
N TRP A 142 7.27 -0.60 -21.52
CA TRP A 142 6.14 -0.18 -20.70
C TRP A 142 4.80 -0.34 -21.42
N LEU A 143 4.76 -0.01 -22.72
CA LEU A 143 3.57 -0.19 -23.55
C LEU A 143 3.25 -1.67 -23.82
N ALA A 144 4.29 -2.50 -23.96
CA ALA A 144 4.15 -3.94 -24.15
C ALA A 144 3.77 -4.68 -22.85
N TYR A 145 3.96 -4.05 -21.69
CA TYR A 145 3.71 -4.67 -20.39
C TYR A 145 2.19 -4.89 -20.17
N PRO A 146 1.76 -6.08 -19.71
CA PRO A 146 0.34 -6.38 -19.52
C PRO A 146 -0.30 -5.46 -18.46
N LYS A 147 -1.52 -4.99 -18.73
CA LYS A 147 -2.27 -4.15 -17.77
C LYS A 147 -2.67 -4.95 -16.54
N ARG A 148 -2.48 -4.36 -15.36
CA ARG A 148 -2.79 -4.92 -14.03
C ARG A 148 -3.96 -4.15 -13.40
N ALA A 149 -4.80 -4.84 -12.61
CA ALA A 149 -5.68 -4.17 -11.66
C ALA A 149 -4.90 -3.78 -10.39
N GLY A 150 -4.87 -2.46 -10.08
CA GLY A 150 -4.15 -1.91 -8.94
C GLY A 150 -2.88 -1.14 -9.32
N GLY A 151 -2.09 -0.76 -8.32
CA GLY A 151 -0.93 0.13 -8.53
C GLY A 151 0.20 -0.52 -9.34
N ASN A 152 0.71 0.20 -10.34
CA ASN A 152 1.95 -0.11 -11.06
C ASN A 152 2.75 1.20 -11.27
N PRO A 153 3.57 1.63 -10.29
CA PRO A 153 4.26 2.92 -10.37
C PRO A 153 5.39 2.92 -11.42
N LYS A 154 5.18 3.61 -12.56
CA LYS A 154 6.17 3.79 -13.66
C LYS A 154 7.54 4.27 -13.16
N PRO A 155 7.66 5.24 -12.23
CA PRO A 155 8.97 5.69 -11.74
C PRO A 155 9.77 4.61 -11.00
N SER A 156 9.09 3.75 -10.23
CA SER A 156 9.76 2.65 -9.52
C SER A 156 10.21 1.56 -10.47
N ALA A 157 9.42 1.27 -11.50
CA ALA A 157 9.81 0.36 -12.57
C ALA A 157 11.02 0.88 -13.36
N TYR A 158 11.05 2.17 -13.67
CA TYR A 158 12.20 2.78 -14.35
C TYR A 158 13.48 2.75 -13.50
N LYS A 159 13.36 2.97 -12.18
CA LYS A 159 14.49 2.81 -11.26
C LYS A 159 15.06 1.39 -11.30
N ALA A 160 14.18 0.38 -11.27
CA ALA A 160 14.57 -1.02 -11.33
C ALA A 160 15.19 -1.38 -12.71
N TRP A 161 14.61 -0.89 -13.80
CA TRP A 161 15.15 -1.03 -15.16
C TRP A 161 16.58 -0.49 -15.27
N ASN A 162 16.82 0.74 -14.82
CA ASN A 162 18.15 1.35 -14.88
C ASN A 162 19.17 0.57 -14.05
N ALA A 163 18.78 0.02 -12.91
CA ALA A 163 19.66 -0.85 -12.13
C ALA A 163 20.15 -2.07 -12.94
N ARG A 164 19.27 -2.66 -13.78
CA ARG A 164 19.67 -3.78 -14.67
C ARG A 164 20.60 -3.34 -15.78
N LEU A 165 20.37 -2.16 -16.36
CA LEU A 165 21.30 -1.58 -17.34
C LEU A 165 22.70 -1.36 -16.72
N HIS A 166 22.77 -0.91 -15.47
CA HIS A 166 24.04 -0.75 -14.75
C HIS A 166 24.72 -2.08 -14.41
N GLU A 167 23.95 -3.15 -14.18
CA GLU A 167 24.48 -4.51 -14.01
C GLU A 167 24.91 -5.16 -15.34
N GLY A 168 24.77 -4.47 -16.48
CA GLY A 168 25.17 -4.95 -17.80
C GLY A 168 24.11 -5.73 -18.56
N VAL A 169 22.87 -5.80 -18.06
CA VAL A 169 21.75 -6.38 -18.81
C VAL A 169 21.35 -5.42 -19.93
N THR A 170 21.21 -5.92 -21.15
CA THR A 170 20.80 -5.09 -22.28
C THR A 170 19.32 -4.73 -22.23
N SER A 171 18.96 -3.55 -22.72
CA SER A 171 17.56 -3.09 -22.87
C SER A 171 16.73 -4.08 -23.70
N GLU A 172 17.34 -4.70 -24.70
CA GLU A 172 16.73 -5.73 -25.54
C GLU A 172 16.35 -6.99 -24.76
N THR A 173 17.22 -7.46 -23.86
CA THR A 173 16.94 -8.64 -23.01
C THR A 173 15.73 -8.39 -22.11
N LEU A 174 15.65 -7.19 -21.53
CA LEU A 174 14.52 -6.77 -20.71
C LEU A 174 13.22 -6.71 -21.53
N LEU A 175 13.27 -6.11 -22.73
CA LEU A 175 12.13 -6.06 -23.65
C LEU A 175 11.66 -7.47 -24.06
N ALA A 176 12.58 -8.37 -24.38
CA ALA A 176 12.28 -9.76 -24.71
C ALA A 176 11.59 -10.48 -23.55
N GLY A 177 12.08 -10.28 -22.31
CA GLY A 177 11.44 -10.77 -21.10
C GLY A 177 10.01 -10.27 -20.95
N VAL A 178 9.77 -8.96 -21.15
CA VAL A 178 8.41 -8.39 -21.12
C VAL A 178 7.50 -9.03 -22.16
N LYS A 179 7.98 -9.24 -23.39
CA LYS A 179 7.18 -9.87 -24.46
C LYS A 179 6.78 -11.31 -24.09
N ARG A 180 7.71 -12.11 -23.54
CA ARG A 180 7.39 -13.47 -23.06
C ARG A 180 6.37 -13.44 -21.94
N TYR A 181 6.56 -12.55 -20.97
CA TYR A 181 5.63 -12.38 -19.85
C TYR A 181 4.23 -11.94 -20.32
N ALA A 182 4.16 -10.99 -21.25
CA ALA A 182 2.90 -10.54 -21.84
C ALA A 182 2.16 -11.69 -22.54
N ALA A 183 2.87 -12.50 -23.33
CA ALA A 183 2.31 -13.68 -23.98
C ALA A 183 1.77 -14.70 -22.95
N PHE A 184 2.50 -14.94 -21.86
CA PHE A 184 2.05 -15.81 -20.76
C PHE A 184 0.79 -15.29 -20.07
N VAL A 185 0.71 -13.99 -19.77
CA VAL A 185 -0.46 -13.39 -19.12
C VAL A 185 -1.69 -13.45 -20.02
N VAL A 186 -1.51 -13.22 -21.33
CA VAL A 186 -2.59 -13.35 -22.33
C VAL A 186 -3.04 -14.81 -22.43
N ALA A 187 -2.11 -15.76 -22.57
CA ALA A 187 -2.44 -17.18 -22.71
C ALA A 187 -3.11 -17.78 -21.47
N THR A 188 -2.75 -17.31 -20.27
CA THR A 188 -3.37 -17.75 -19.00
C THR A 188 -4.68 -17.04 -18.69
N GLY A 189 -5.11 -16.08 -19.51
CA GLY A 189 -6.35 -15.32 -19.29
C GLY A 189 -6.30 -14.41 -18.06
N LYS A 190 -5.11 -14.06 -17.56
CA LYS A 190 -4.93 -13.24 -16.33
C LYS A 190 -4.80 -11.76 -16.61
N LEU A 191 -5.04 -11.31 -17.85
CA LEU A 191 -4.93 -9.90 -18.22
C LEU A 191 -5.93 -9.05 -17.42
N GLY A 192 -5.46 -7.94 -16.86
CA GLY A 192 -6.28 -7.08 -16.00
C GLY A 192 -6.52 -7.63 -14.59
N SER A 193 -5.97 -8.78 -14.23
CA SER A 193 -6.04 -9.28 -12.84
C SER A 193 -5.03 -8.57 -11.92
N GLU A 194 -5.27 -8.64 -10.61
CA GLU A 194 -4.31 -8.19 -9.59
C GLU A 194 -3.03 -9.05 -9.53
N TYR A 195 -3.10 -10.27 -10.08
CA TYR A 195 -2.00 -11.24 -10.14
C TYR A 195 -0.98 -10.93 -11.23
N VAL A 196 -1.27 -9.98 -12.13
CA VAL A 196 -0.24 -9.46 -13.04
C VAL A 196 0.83 -8.78 -12.18
N LYS A 197 2.09 -9.17 -12.39
CA LYS A 197 3.23 -8.73 -11.59
C LYS A 197 3.46 -7.24 -11.80
N GLN A 198 3.83 -6.51 -10.76
CA GLN A 198 4.22 -5.11 -10.92
C GLN A 198 5.51 -5.01 -11.71
N ALA A 199 5.62 -4.01 -12.59
CA ALA A 199 6.81 -3.83 -13.42
C ALA A 199 8.07 -3.57 -12.57
N ALA A 200 7.94 -2.91 -11.41
CA ALA A 200 9.05 -2.71 -10.48
C ALA A 200 9.59 -4.03 -9.90
N THR A 201 8.71 -4.99 -9.58
CA THR A 201 9.12 -6.32 -9.15
C THR A 201 9.71 -7.09 -10.32
N PHE A 202 9.10 -6.99 -11.51
CA PHE A 202 9.56 -7.69 -12.71
C PHE A 202 11.00 -7.34 -13.11
N PHE A 203 11.37 -6.05 -13.05
CA PHE A 203 12.74 -5.57 -13.27
C PHE A 203 13.59 -5.55 -11.97
N GLY A 204 13.08 -6.12 -10.89
CA GLY A 204 13.71 -6.15 -9.57
C GLY A 204 14.94 -7.07 -9.49
N PRO A 205 15.56 -7.18 -8.30
CA PRO A 205 16.76 -7.99 -8.07
C PRO A 205 16.59 -9.47 -8.41
N ASP A 206 15.36 -9.97 -8.33
CA ASP A 206 15.03 -11.36 -8.66
C ASP A 206 15.01 -11.66 -10.16
N ARG A 207 15.21 -10.63 -11.02
CA ARG A 207 15.41 -10.77 -12.47
C ARG A 207 14.34 -11.62 -13.18
N HIS A 208 13.07 -11.42 -12.83
CA HIS A 208 11.95 -12.15 -13.44
C HIS A 208 11.85 -12.04 -14.98
N PHE A 209 12.49 -11.05 -15.59
CA PHE A 209 12.60 -10.94 -17.06
C PHE A 209 13.49 -12.03 -17.70
N GLU A 210 14.32 -12.72 -16.92
CA GLU A 210 15.15 -13.85 -17.38
C GLU A 210 14.34 -15.15 -17.43
N GLU A 211 13.21 -15.22 -16.71
CA GLU A 211 12.34 -16.38 -16.75
C GLU A 211 11.78 -16.60 -18.17
N ILE A 212 11.60 -17.88 -18.51
CA ILE A 212 11.16 -18.29 -19.84
C ILE A 212 9.69 -17.93 -20.08
N TRP A 213 8.87 -17.87 -19.01
CA TRP A 213 7.43 -17.58 -19.07
C TRP A 213 6.70 -18.41 -20.15
N GLN A 214 6.86 -19.74 -20.11
CA GLN A 214 6.15 -20.63 -21.03
C GLN A 214 4.65 -20.58 -20.76
N ALA A 215 3.88 -20.18 -21.76
CA ALA A 215 2.43 -20.34 -21.75
C ALA A 215 2.11 -21.84 -21.68
N PRO A 216 1.17 -22.28 -20.81
CA PRO A 216 0.72 -23.66 -20.84
C PRO A 216 0.22 -23.94 -22.25
N ALA A 217 0.81 -24.95 -22.91
CA ALA A 217 0.34 -25.40 -24.20
C ALA A 217 -1.15 -25.70 -24.04
N VAL A 218 -2.00 -24.94 -24.74
CA VAL A 218 -3.43 -25.20 -24.75
C VAL A 218 -3.58 -26.61 -25.28
N SER A 219 -3.82 -27.58 -24.40
CA SER A 219 -4.24 -28.93 -24.77
C SER A 219 -5.69 -28.83 -25.26
N GLY A 220 -5.87 -28.19 -26.41
CA GLY A 220 -7.09 -28.22 -27.18
C GLY A 220 -7.12 -29.51 -27.98
N GLY A 221 -7.51 -30.62 -27.36
CA GLY A 221 -7.63 -31.91 -28.04
C GLY A 221 -8.18 -33.05 -27.18
N ALA A 222 -9.52 -33.13 -27.12
CA ALA A 222 -10.35 -34.33 -26.91
C ALA A 222 -10.25 -35.18 -25.62
N ARG A 223 -11.30 -35.02 -24.79
CA ARG A 223 -12.07 -36.04 -24.05
C ARG A 223 -11.33 -37.13 -23.26
N HIS A 224 -11.33 -36.97 -21.94
CA HIS A 224 -11.66 -38.06 -21.03
C HIS A 224 -12.62 -37.56 -19.94
N THR A 225 -13.88 -37.33 -20.31
CA THR A 225 -14.97 -37.66 -19.39
C THR A 225 -15.12 -39.17 -19.45
N GLN A 226 -14.22 -39.89 -18.78
CA GLN A 226 -14.57 -41.22 -18.30
C GLN A 226 -15.23 -40.99 -16.94
N PRO A 227 -16.52 -41.26 -16.77
CA PRO A 227 -17.00 -41.55 -15.42
C PRO A 227 -16.22 -42.79 -14.95
N PRO A 228 -15.64 -42.82 -13.73
CA PRO A 228 -15.01 -44.03 -13.24
C PRO A 228 -16.12 -44.98 -12.77
N VAL A 229 -16.81 -45.62 -13.70
CA VAL A 229 -17.73 -46.72 -13.40
C VAL A 229 -17.84 -47.64 -14.63
N SER A 230 -16.88 -48.54 -14.74
CA SER A 230 -17.10 -49.86 -15.37
C SER A 230 -16.06 -50.81 -14.78
N GLY A 231 -16.33 -51.22 -13.55
CA GLY A 231 -15.58 -52.22 -12.78
C GLY A 231 -16.41 -52.80 -11.65
N PHE A 232 -17.75 -52.67 -11.75
CA PHE A 232 -18.70 -53.17 -10.77
C PHE A 232 -19.82 -53.95 -11.49
N GLU A 233 -19.45 -54.72 -12.51
CA GLU A 233 -20.26 -55.82 -12.99
C GLU A 233 -19.68 -57.09 -12.39
N GLY A 234 -20.33 -57.62 -11.35
CA GLY A 234 -20.07 -58.98 -10.87
C GLY A 234 -19.87 -59.19 -9.38
N GLN A 235 -20.21 -58.25 -8.49
CA GLN A 235 -20.38 -58.60 -7.08
C GLN A 235 -21.85 -58.85 -6.76
N ASN A 236 -22.17 -60.13 -6.59
CA ASN A 236 -23.40 -60.62 -5.98
C ASN A 236 -23.41 -60.11 -4.53
N TYR A 237 -24.03 -58.95 -4.30
CA TYR A 237 -24.37 -58.51 -2.94
C TYR A 237 -25.63 -59.25 -2.56
N GLY A 238 -25.42 -60.38 -1.89
CA GLY A 238 -26.48 -61.25 -1.40
C GLY A 238 -27.58 -60.46 -0.70
N GLU A 239 -28.81 -60.95 -0.93
CA GLU A 239 -30.02 -60.54 -0.24
C GLU A 239 -29.74 -60.26 1.23
N SER A 240 -29.84 -58.99 1.61
CA SER A 240 -29.97 -58.60 3.00
C SER A 240 -31.30 -57.88 3.11
N GLY A 241 -32.35 -58.68 3.21
CA GLY A 241 -33.69 -58.23 3.54
C GLY A 241 -33.68 -57.56 4.90
N CYS A 242 -33.99 -56.28 4.92
CA CYS A 242 -34.41 -55.57 6.12
C CYS A 242 -35.71 -54.83 5.79
N ASN A 243 -36.82 -55.53 5.98
CA ASN A 243 -38.03 -54.91 6.50
C ASN A 243 -37.69 -54.33 7.87
N TRP A 244 -38.07 -53.08 8.17
CA TRP A 244 -38.81 -52.62 9.36
C TRP A 244 -39.22 -51.17 9.12
#